data_AF-A0A4V6Z7Q9-F1
#
_entry.id   AF-A0A4V6Z7Q9-F1
#
_cell.length_a   1.000
_cell.length_b   1.000
_cell.length_c   1.000
_cell.angle_alpha   90.00
_cell.angle_beta   90.00
_cell.angle_gamma   90.00
#
_symmetry.space_group_name_H-M   'P 1'
#
loop_
_entity.id
_entity.type
_entity.pdbx_description
1 polymer ?
#
loop_
_entity_poly.entity_id
_entity_poly.type
_entity_poly.pdbx_seq_one_letter_code
_entity_poly.pdbx_strand_id
1 'polypeptide(L)'
;MAFREDRFQRLFAPAHGELYRRKRVPKGKCCYRTLFVPCAPLARAQRLLLSRCLNQMLGHSHPGVYGGRPQTSVYGNAQRHLGQKFVVTLDLRDFFPSVTVNHVVATLLRLPPVSLVRHVWLDQPTQGGRARVPQMHRYAWTQRAAVLVARLTTFRGRLPQGAPTSPAISNLVFARYDDRIATALPGFVYTRYVDDLTLSVSETAARDLGIRTAKQAQAVVVERVERALRRSGFMLHPDKTRVTAIEREHRITGLRVGADRVDVPRRVKRKAASLARDLRKLGLVDTARRRIGAEIHAATQARPWV
;
A
#
# COMPACT_ATOMS: atom_id res chain seq x y z
N MET A 1 15.18 20.17 -14.54
CA MET A 1 16.37 19.32 -14.82
C MET A 1 15.99 18.31 -15.91
N ALA A 2 16.48 18.52 -17.13
CA ALA A 2 16.38 17.51 -18.18
C ALA A 2 17.25 16.30 -17.79
N PHE A 3 16.63 15.13 -17.66
CA PHE A 3 17.26 13.90 -17.20
C PHE A 3 18.11 13.31 -18.32
N ARG A 4 19.45 13.51 -18.31
CA ARG A 4 20.34 12.79 -19.24
C ARG A 4 20.24 11.28 -19.03
N GLU A 5 19.99 10.58 -20.12
CA GLU A 5 19.48 9.22 -20.25
C GLU A 5 20.54 8.11 -20.05
N ASP A 6 21.81 8.47 -19.94
CA ASP A 6 22.83 7.66 -20.60
C ASP A 6 23.58 6.61 -19.73
N ARG A 7 23.61 6.71 -18.39
CA ARG A 7 24.31 5.71 -17.53
C ARG A 7 23.41 4.72 -16.81
N PHE A 8 22.21 5.16 -16.43
CA PHE A 8 21.29 4.33 -15.66
C PHE A 8 20.59 3.30 -16.54
N GLN A 9 20.24 3.67 -17.78
CA GLN A 9 19.74 2.71 -18.76
C GLN A 9 20.84 1.70 -19.10
N ARG A 10 22.11 2.10 -19.30
CA ARG A 10 23.22 1.16 -19.57
C ARG A 10 23.46 0.10 -18.47
N LEU A 11 23.14 0.38 -17.21
CA LEU A 11 23.23 -0.59 -16.10
C LEU A 11 22.18 -1.72 -16.18
N PHE A 12 21.09 -1.52 -16.91
CA PHE A 12 19.96 -2.46 -16.95
C PHE A 12 19.51 -2.86 -18.37
N ALA A 13 19.72 -2.01 -19.37
CA ALA A 13 19.18 -2.11 -20.72
C ALA A 13 19.96 -3.07 -21.66
N PRO A 14 21.30 -3.18 -21.65
CA PRO A 14 22.01 -3.94 -22.68
C PRO A 14 21.74 -5.44 -22.67
N ALA A 15 21.22 -6.01 -21.56
CA ALA A 15 20.97 -7.45 -21.42
C ALA A 15 19.51 -7.85 -21.13
N HIS A 16 18.58 -6.90 -20.91
CA HIS A 16 17.25 -7.21 -20.33
C HIS A 16 16.02 -6.55 -20.98
N GLY A 17 16.17 -5.74 -22.04
CA GLY A 17 15.04 -5.09 -22.73
C GLY A 17 14.37 -3.97 -21.93
N GLU A 18 13.06 -3.74 -22.14
CA GLU A 18 12.30 -2.70 -21.42
C GLU A 18 12.30 -2.92 -19.90
N LEU A 19 12.61 -1.87 -19.13
CA LEU A 19 12.64 -1.92 -17.65
C LEU A 19 11.29 -2.28 -17.02
N TYR A 20 10.18 -1.97 -17.71
CA TYR A 20 8.83 -2.22 -17.26
C TYR A 20 7.99 -2.82 -18.38
N ARG A 21 7.34 -3.95 -18.09
CA ARG A 21 6.39 -4.59 -18.99
C ARG A 21 4.97 -4.21 -18.64
N ARG A 22 4.17 -3.84 -19.63
CA ARG A 22 2.73 -3.62 -19.48
C ARG A 22 1.99 -4.95 -19.28
N LYS A 23 1.22 -5.07 -18.20
CA LYS A 23 0.34 -6.21 -17.91
C LYS A 23 -1.08 -5.72 -17.64
N ARG A 24 -2.08 -6.25 -18.34
CA ARG A 24 -3.50 -5.96 -18.06
C ARG A 24 -4.03 -6.97 -17.05
N VAL A 25 -4.70 -6.50 -16.02
CA VAL A 25 -5.35 -7.32 -15.00
C VAL A 25 -6.84 -6.97 -14.97
N PRO A 26 -7.75 -7.95 -14.96
CA PRO A 26 -9.18 -7.67 -14.84
C PRO A 26 -9.51 -6.86 -13.59
N LYS A 27 -10.30 -5.81 -13.74
CA LYS A 27 -10.86 -4.98 -12.67
C LYS A 27 -12.39 -5.12 -12.74
N GLY A 28 -12.92 -6.23 -12.24
CA GLY A 28 -14.34 -6.56 -12.43
C GLY A 28 -14.66 -7.06 -13.84
N LYS A 29 -15.95 -7.04 -14.23
CA LYS A 29 -16.44 -7.74 -15.44
C LYS A 29 -16.01 -7.10 -16.76
N CYS A 30 -15.98 -5.76 -16.86
CA CYS A 30 -15.80 -5.07 -18.16
C CYS A 30 -14.63 -4.08 -18.19
N CYS A 31 -13.81 -3.98 -17.14
CA CYS A 31 -12.68 -3.06 -17.14
C CYS A 31 -11.38 -3.73 -16.72
N TYR A 32 -10.26 -3.15 -17.14
CA TYR A 32 -8.92 -3.67 -16.89
C TYR A 32 -8.08 -2.60 -16.19
N ARG A 33 -7.23 -3.04 -15.26
CA ARG A 33 -6.17 -2.22 -14.68
C ARG A 33 -4.87 -2.50 -15.43
N THR A 34 -4.18 -1.45 -15.87
CA THR A 34 -2.87 -1.57 -16.48
C THR A 34 -1.80 -1.49 -15.39
N LEU A 35 -1.03 -2.56 -15.26
CA LEU A 35 0.14 -2.65 -14.39
C LEU A 35 1.41 -2.51 -15.22
N PHE A 36 2.43 -1.92 -14.62
CA PHE A 36 3.79 -1.84 -15.14
C PHE A 36 4.69 -2.66 -14.22
N VAL A 37 5.03 -3.86 -14.66
CA VAL A 37 5.80 -4.83 -13.89
C VAL A 37 7.28 -4.66 -14.22
N PRO A 38 8.15 -4.41 -13.23
CA PRO A 38 9.58 -4.27 -13.47
C PRO A 38 10.20 -5.58 -13.95
N CYS A 39 11.24 -5.50 -14.78
CA CYS A 39 12.07 -6.66 -15.14
C CYS A 39 12.74 -7.28 -13.89
N ALA A 40 13.13 -8.54 -13.94
CA ALA A 40 13.61 -9.27 -12.76
C ALA A 40 14.78 -8.60 -12.02
N PRO A 41 15.83 -8.07 -12.71
CA PRO A 41 16.92 -7.35 -12.04
C PRO A 41 16.45 -6.08 -11.32
N LEU A 42 15.60 -5.28 -11.96
CA LEU A 42 15.04 -4.07 -11.36
C LEU A 42 14.13 -4.42 -10.16
N ALA A 43 13.30 -5.45 -10.30
CA ALA A 43 12.45 -5.93 -9.22
C ALA A 43 13.28 -6.41 -8.01
N ARG A 44 14.45 -7.02 -8.24
CA ARG A 44 15.39 -7.43 -7.18
C ARG A 44 15.98 -6.21 -6.49
N ALA A 45 16.48 -5.23 -7.24
CA ALA A 45 17.01 -3.98 -6.69
C ALA A 45 15.96 -3.22 -5.86
N GLN A 46 14.73 -3.11 -6.37
CA GLN A 46 13.62 -2.49 -5.66
C GLN A 46 13.24 -3.25 -4.38
N ARG A 47 13.25 -4.58 -4.37
CA ARG A 47 13.00 -5.38 -3.15
C ARG A 47 14.10 -5.22 -2.10
N LEU A 48 15.36 -5.09 -2.52
CA LEU A 48 16.46 -4.77 -1.60
C LEU A 48 16.30 -3.37 -1.01
N LEU A 49 16.00 -2.38 -1.85
CA LEU A 49 15.70 -1.01 -1.40
C LEU A 49 14.52 -0.99 -0.41
N LEU A 50 13.43 -1.71 -0.72
CA LEU A 50 12.26 -1.81 0.14
C LEU A 50 12.62 -2.38 1.52
N SER A 51 13.25 -3.55 1.54
CA SER A 51 13.52 -4.29 2.78
C SER A 51 14.62 -3.64 3.63
N ARG A 52 15.66 -3.09 3.00
CA ARG A 52 16.82 -2.53 3.72
C ARG A 52 16.71 -1.05 4.01
N CYS A 53 15.86 -0.29 3.32
CA CYS A 53 15.78 1.16 3.47
C CYS A 53 14.35 1.62 3.76
N LEU A 54 13.42 1.50 2.80
CA LEU A 54 12.11 2.15 2.89
C LEU A 54 11.26 1.65 4.06
N ASN A 55 11.29 0.35 4.36
CA ASN A 55 10.51 -0.23 5.45
C ASN A 55 10.90 0.31 6.83
N GLN A 56 12.17 0.66 7.05
CA GLN A 56 12.61 1.28 8.30
C GLN A 56 11.98 2.65 8.50
N MET A 57 11.83 3.39 7.40
CA MET A 57 11.30 4.75 7.41
C MET A 57 9.79 4.78 7.68
N LEU A 58 9.08 3.74 7.22
CA LEU A 58 7.64 3.58 7.46
C LEU A 58 7.28 3.41 8.95
N GLY A 59 8.24 3.10 9.83
CA GLY A 59 8.02 3.04 11.26
C GLY A 59 7.44 4.33 11.86
N HIS A 60 7.78 5.48 11.26
CA HIS A 60 7.36 6.82 11.70
C HIS A 60 6.05 7.28 11.04
N SER A 61 5.38 6.43 10.26
CA SER A 61 4.11 6.80 9.63
C SER A 61 2.98 6.87 10.65
N HIS A 62 2.01 7.75 10.40
CA HIS A 62 0.80 7.91 11.21
C HIS A 62 0.19 6.54 11.60
N PRO A 63 -0.25 6.34 12.86
CA PRO A 63 -0.72 5.04 13.35
C PRO A 63 -1.94 4.49 12.61
N GLY A 64 -2.71 5.36 11.95
CA GLY A 64 -3.82 4.97 11.07
C GLY A 64 -3.42 4.42 9.70
N VAL A 65 -2.13 4.32 9.34
CA VAL A 65 -1.70 3.82 8.02
C VAL A 65 -1.43 2.31 8.07
N TYR A 66 -2.27 1.53 7.39
CA TYR A 66 -2.20 0.06 7.36
C TYR A 66 -1.78 -0.52 6.01
N GLY A 67 -2.18 0.07 4.88
CA GLY A 67 -1.86 -0.51 3.58
C GLY A 67 -0.40 -0.28 3.19
N GLY A 68 0.31 -1.31 2.70
CA GLY A 68 1.68 -1.14 2.20
C GLY A 68 2.76 -0.88 3.27
N ARG A 69 2.47 -1.23 4.53
CA ARG A 69 3.38 -1.13 5.68
C ARG A 69 3.61 -2.51 6.30
N PRO A 70 4.83 -2.87 6.74
CA PRO A 70 5.07 -4.11 7.48
C PRO A 70 4.25 -4.19 8.78
N GLN A 71 3.97 -5.41 9.26
CA GLN A 71 3.34 -5.67 10.56
C GLN A 71 1.96 -5.01 10.77
N THR A 72 1.24 -4.77 9.69
CA THR A 72 -0.13 -4.26 9.71
C THR A 72 -1.04 -5.24 8.99
N SER A 73 -2.35 -5.15 9.23
CA SER A 73 -3.31 -6.09 8.64
C SER A 73 -4.60 -5.40 8.22
N VAL A 74 -5.25 -6.01 7.23
CA VAL A 74 -6.62 -5.67 6.79
C VAL A 74 -7.58 -5.71 7.99
N TYR A 75 -7.40 -6.70 8.87
CA TYR A 75 -8.19 -6.84 10.10
C TYR A 75 -7.96 -5.69 11.07
N GLY A 76 -6.70 -5.34 11.37
CA GLY A 76 -6.38 -4.24 12.26
C GLY A 76 -6.93 -2.91 11.76
N ASN A 77 -6.90 -2.68 10.44
CA ASN A 77 -7.53 -1.53 9.80
C ASN A 77 -9.04 -1.49 10.09
N ALA A 78 -9.75 -2.60 9.81
CA ALA A 78 -11.18 -2.72 10.03
C ALA A 78 -11.58 -2.59 11.52
N GLN A 79 -10.76 -3.15 12.43
CA GLN A 79 -11.00 -3.15 13.86
C GLN A 79 -11.05 -1.74 14.46
N ARG A 80 -10.29 -0.79 13.91
CA ARG A 80 -10.30 0.62 14.36
C ARG A 80 -11.68 1.28 14.23
N HIS A 81 -12.54 0.74 13.38
CA HIS A 81 -13.85 1.31 13.08
C HIS A 81 -15.02 0.56 13.73
N LEU A 82 -14.76 -0.34 14.70
CA LEU A 82 -15.80 -1.01 15.47
C LEU A 82 -16.63 -0.03 16.29
N GLY A 83 -17.94 -0.27 16.34
CA GLY A 83 -18.87 0.53 17.16
C GLY A 83 -19.09 1.97 16.69
N GLN A 84 -18.63 2.33 15.49
CA GLN A 84 -18.70 3.69 14.97
C GLN A 84 -20.03 3.94 14.26
N LYS A 85 -20.72 5.05 14.57
CA LYS A 85 -22.07 5.35 14.05
C LYS A 85 -22.08 5.58 12.54
N PHE A 86 -21.13 6.37 12.05
CA PHE A 86 -20.99 6.68 10.63
C PHE A 86 -19.59 6.30 10.17
N VAL A 87 -19.52 5.65 9.01
CA VAL A 87 -18.26 5.29 8.35
C VAL A 87 -18.29 5.82 6.92
N VAL A 88 -17.32 6.68 6.62
CA VAL A 88 -17.09 7.32 5.33
C VAL A 88 -15.82 6.73 4.73
N THR A 89 -15.96 6.10 3.57
CA THR A 89 -14.83 5.55 2.80
C THR A 89 -14.63 6.38 1.53
N LEU A 90 -13.39 6.81 1.30
CA LEU A 90 -12.98 7.60 0.15
C LEU A 90 -11.85 6.87 -0.60
N ASP A 91 -11.80 7.01 -1.91
CA ASP A 91 -10.74 6.44 -2.77
C ASP A 91 -9.95 7.60 -3.38
N LEU A 92 -8.62 7.49 -3.39
CA LEU A 92 -7.76 8.46 -4.08
C LEU A 92 -7.64 8.13 -5.56
N ARG A 93 -7.95 9.10 -6.41
CA ARG A 93 -7.83 8.95 -7.86
C ARG A 93 -6.37 8.79 -8.26
N ASP A 94 -6.11 7.74 -9.05
CA ASP A 94 -4.80 7.45 -9.66
C ASP A 94 -3.63 7.57 -8.66
N PHE A 95 -3.82 7.05 -7.45
CA PHE A 95 -2.92 7.28 -6.31
C PHE A 95 -1.42 7.12 -6.62
N PHE A 96 -1.01 5.99 -7.21
CA PHE A 96 0.40 5.79 -7.58
C PHE A 96 0.86 6.76 -8.69
N PRO A 97 0.18 6.87 -9.85
CA PRO A 97 0.51 7.89 -10.85
C PRO A 97 0.58 9.33 -10.32
N SER A 98 -0.21 9.70 -9.31
CA SER A 98 -0.20 11.03 -8.69
C SER A 98 1.11 11.34 -7.94
N VAL A 99 1.87 10.31 -7.56
CA VAL A 99 3.21 10.47 -6.98
C VAL A 99 4.25 10.67 -8.09
N THR A 100 4.83 11.86 -8.16
CA THR A 100 5.85 12.24 -9.15
C THR A 100 7.27 12.03 -8.63
N VAL A 101 8.24 12.00 -9.55
CA VAL A 101 9.67 11.97 -9.22
C VAL A 101 10.09 13.09 -8.26
N ASN A 102 9.50 14.28 -8.42
CA ASN A 102 9.77 15.42 -7.54
C ASN A 102 9.24 15.20 -6.13
N HIS A 103 8.06 14.58 -5.99
CA HIS A 103 7.55 14.17 -4.68
C HIS A 103 8.50 13.18 -4.00
N VAL A 104 8.98 12.17 -4.74
CA VAL A 104 9.92 11.18 -4.18
C VAL A 104 11.20 11.85 -3.71
N VAL A 105 11.86 12.64 -4.56
CA VAL A 105 13.12 13.32 -4.21
C VAL A 105 12.91 14.25 -3.00
N ALA A 106 11.89 15.11 -3.03
CA ALA A 106 11.63 16.07 -1.95
C ALA A 106 11.31 15.38 -0.62
N THR A 107 10.57 14.26 -0.65
CA THR A 107 10.27 13.47 0.54
C THR A 107 11.53 12.83 1.11
N LEU A 108 12.34 12.17 0.28
CA LEU A 108 13.56 11.49 0.77
C LEU A 108 14.53 12.47 1.45
N LEU A 109 14.72 13.66 0.89
CA LEU A 109 15.60 14.68 1.47
C LEU A 109 15.14 15.22 2.84
N ARG A 110 13.85 15.08 3.16
CA ARG A 110 13.27 15.52 4.44
C ARG A 110 13.21 14.41 5.48
N LEU A 111 13.40 13.17 5.06
CA LEU A 111 13.31 12.03 5.96
C LEU A 111 14.59 11.88 6.80
N PRO A 112 14.48 11.30 8.01
CA PRO A 112 15.64 11.08 8.86
C PRO A 112 16.67 10.14 8.19
N PRO A 113 17.93 10.16 8.66
CA PRO A 113 18.97 9.25 8.19
C PRO A 113 18.56 7.78 8.28
N VAL A 114 18.91 7.00 7.26
CA VAL A 114 18.62 5.57 7.19
C VAL A 114 19.77 4.79 7.82
N SER A 115 19.43 3.83 8.68
CA SER A 115 20.40 2.91 9.26
C SER A 115 20.67 1.75 8.29
N LEU A 116 21.90 1.63 7.79
CA LEU A 116 22.31 0.50 6.96
C LEU A 116 23.42 -0.28 7.68
N VAL A 117 23.29 -1.60 7.69
CA VAL A 117 24.37 -2.48 8.13
C VAL A 117 25.49 -2.39 7.11
N ARG A 118 26.64 -1.91 7.57
CA ARG A 118 27.89 -2.13 6.86
C ARG A 118 28.54 -3.31 7.54
N HIS A 119 28.85 -4.35 6.78
CA HIS A 119 29.78 -5.38 7.28
C HIS A 119 31.16 -4.72 7.33
N VAL A 120 31.40 -3.95 8.39
CA VAL A 120 32.73 -3.51 8.78
C VAL A 120 33.32 -4.65 9.59
N TRP A 121 34.32 -5.30 9.02
CA TRP A 121 35.11 -6.31 9.70
C TRP A 121 36.04 -5.56 10.64
N LEU A 122 35.70 -5.50 11.92
CA LEU A 122 36.64 -5.07 12.95
C LEU A 122 37.13 -6.32 13.65
N ASP A 123 38.44 -6.55 13.62
CA ASP A 123 39.09 -7.51 14.49
C ASP A 123 38.96 -6.99 15.92
N GLN A 124 37.92 -7.44 16.62
CA GLN A 124 37.76 -7.19 18.05
C GLN A 124 38.33 -8.40 18.81
N PRO A 125 39.34 -8.21 19.68
CA PRO A 125 39.86 -9.28 20.49
C PRO A 125 38.84 -9.63 21.57
N THR A 126 38.17 -10.77 21.43
CA THR A 126 37.43 -11.42 22.51
C THR A 126 38.23 -12.59 23.05
N GLN A 127 38.16 -12.85 24.37
CA GLN A 127 38.96 -13.84 25.13
C GLN A 127 38.77 -15.32 24.71
N GLY A 128 38.20 -15.61 23.55
CA GLY A 128 37.95 -16.99 23.10
C GLY A 128 37.67 -17.18 21.60
N GLY A 129 38.00 -16.21 20.74
CA GLY A 129 37.85 -16.35 19.28
C GLY A 129 37.29 -15.10 18.60
N ARG A 130 37.36 -15.07 17.25
CA ARG A 130 36.95 -13.93 16.41
C ARG A 130 35.41 -13.87 16.29
N ALA A 131 34.76 -12.89 16.92
CA ALA A 131 33.32 -12.66 16.77
C ALA A 131 33.03 -11.68 15.62
N ARG A 132 32.14 -12.05 14.70
CA ARG A 132 31.66 -11.18 13.61
C ARG A 132 30.50 -10.31 14.12
N VAL A 133 30.77 -9.03 14.42
CA VAL A 133 29.72 -8.09 14.88
C VAL A 133 29.31 -7.15 13.74
N PRO A 134 28.04 -7.12 13.31
CA PRO A 134 27.58 -6.17 12.31
C PRO A 134 27.49 -4.75 12.90
N GLN A 135 28.19 -3.78 12.30
CA GLN A 135 28.04 -2.37 12.65
C GLN A 135 26.94 -1.69 11.83
N MET A 136 26.11 -0.91 12.52
CA MET A 136 25.02 -0.16 11.91
C MET A 136 25.41 1.31 11.78
N HIS A 137 25.42 1.83 10.55
CA HIS A 137 25.76 3.22 10.27
C HIS A 137 24.52 3.98 9.78
N ARG A 138 24.39 5.24 10.18
CA ARG A 138 23.30 6.13 9.75
C ARG A 138 23.77 6.97 8.57
N TYR A 139 23.04 6.91 7.46
CA TYR A 139 23.33 7.65 6.25
C TYR A 139 22.24 8.70 6.00
N ALA A 140 22.65 9.97 5.97
CA ALA A 140 21.77 11.06 5.58
C ALA A 140 21.46 11.03 4.07
N TRP A 141 20.30 11.53 3.69
CA TRP A 141 19.90 11.60 2.29
C TRP A 141 20.64 12.71 1.56
N THR A 142 21.46 12.33 0.59
CA THR A 142 22.05 13.28 -0.36
C THR A 142 21.15 13.45 -1.59
N GLN A 143 21.30 14.57 -2.30
CA GLN A 143 20.62 14.80 -3.58
C GLN A 143 20.85 13.65 -4.57
N ARG A 144 22.09 13.14 -4.64
CA ARG A 144 22.46 12.03 -5.53
C ARG A 144 21.72 10.74 -5.16
N ALA A 145 21.67 10.40 -3.87
CA ALA A 145 20.98 9.21 -3.40
C ALA A 145 19.46 9.29 -3.62
N ALA A 146 18.84 10.44 -3.31
CA ALA A 146 17.42 10.67 -3.52
C ALA A 146 17.03 10.56 -5.00
N VAL A 147 17.81 11.16 -5.90
CA VAL A 147 17.59 11.05 -7.36
C VAL A 147 17.78 9.62 -7.85
N LEU A 148 18.76 8.88 -7.34
CA LEU A 148 18.96 7.47 -7.70
C LEU A 148 17.75 6.61 -7.31
N VAL A 149 17.27 6.77 -6.08
CA VAL A 149 16.07 6.05 -5.60
C VAL A 149 14.85 6.44 -6.44
N ALA A 150 14.67 7.72 -6.75
CA ALA A 150 13.56 8.16 -7.58
C ALA A 150 13.63 7.55 -8.99
N ARG A 151 14.83 7.45 -9.59
CA ARG A 151 15.04 6.77 -10.89
C ARG A 151 14.75 5.27 -10.85
N LEU A 152 15.11 4.60 -9.74
CA LEU A 152 14.86 3.17 -9.57
C LEU A 152 13.39 2.83 -9.37
N THR A 153 12.57 3.79 -8.94
CA THR A 153 11.22 3.50 -8.44
C THR A 153 10.10 4.19 -9.20
N THR A 154 10.44 5.14 -10.07
CA THR A 154 9.49 5.79 -10.98
C THR A 154 9.65 5.28 -12.41
N PHE A 155 8.55 5.27 -13.15
CA PHE A 155 8.50 5.01 -14.57
C PHE A 155 7.81 6.18 -15.25
N ARG A 156 8.43 6.77 -16.27
CA ARG A 156 7.95 8.00 -16.93
C ARG A 156 7.65 9.13 -15.92
N GLY A 157 8.52 9.27 -14.91
CA GLY A 157 8.45 10.31 -13.89
C GLY A 157 7.39 10.13 -12.81
N ARG A 158 6.68 9.00 -12.76
CA ARG A 158 5.61 8.71 -11.79
C ARG A 158 5.75 7.31 -11.18
N LEU A 159 5.12 7.03 -10.03
CA LEU A 159 5.15 5.66 -9.49
C LEU A 159 4.30 4.70 -10.36
N PRO A 160 4.89 3.58 -10.81
CA PRO A 160 4.17 2.57 -11.57
C PRO A 160 3.28 1.71 -10.68
N GLN A 161 2.12 1.31 -11.20
CA GLN A 161 1.27 0.32 -10.56
C GLN A 161 1.87 -1.08 -10.76
N GLY A 162 2.24 -1.77 -9.68
CA GLY A 162 2.80 -3.12 -9.74
C GLY A 162 4.30 -3.23 -9.41
N ALA A 163 4.99 -2.11 -9.18
CA ALA A 163 6.34 -2.18 -8.61
C ALA A 163 6.29 -2.43 -7.08
N PRO A 164 7.20 -3.27 -6.54
CA PRO A 164 7.25 -3.61 -5.13
C PRO A 164 7.49 -2.40 -4.20
N THR A 165 8.16 -1.36 -4.67
CA THR A 165 8.45 -0.16 -3.87
C THR A 165 7.31 0.87 -3.88
N SER A 166 6.39 0.82 -4.85
CA SER A 166 5.36 1.85 -5.00
C SER A 166 4.52 2.06 -3.74
N PRO A 167 4.02 1.01 -3.04
CA PRO A 167 3.26 1.19 -1.79
C PRO A 167 4.02 1.93 -0.70
N ALA A 168 5.29 1.57 -0.48
CA ALA A 168 6.11 2.19 0.56
C ALA A 168 6.41 3.67 0.23
N ILE A 169 6.77 3.96 -1.02
CA ILE A 169 7.08 5.34 -1.42
C ILE A 169 5.84 6.21 -1.40
N SER A 170 4.71 5.71 -1.91
CA SER A 170 3.46 6.47 -1.84
C SER A 170 3.06 6.77 -0.40
N ASN A 171 3.27 5.83 0.53
CA ASN A 171 3.01 6.07 1.95
C ASN A 171 3.92 7.15 2.54
N LEU A 172 5.22 7.10 2.28
CA LEU A 172 6.17 8.11 2.76
C LEU A 172 5.85 9.50 2.20
N VAL A 173 5.48 9.58 0.92
CA VAL A 173 5.06 10.84 0.29
C VAL A 173 3.75 11.35 0.88
N PHE A 174 2.81 10.45 1.16
CA PHE A 174 1.48 10.81 1.62
C PHE A 174 1.40 11.10 3.13
N ALA A 175 2.41 10.68 3.92
CA ALA A 175 2.42 10.79 5.38
C ALA A 175 2.01 12.17 5.92
N ARG A 176 2.54 13.26 5.35
CA ARG A 176 2.16 14.62 5.77
C ARG A 176 0.69 14.97 5.57
N TYR A 177 0.02 14.30 4.63
CA TYR A 177 -1.41 14.48 4.38
C TYR A 177 -2.25 13.60 5.29
N ASP A 178 -1.74 12.43 5.69
CA ASP A 178 -2.36 11.60 6.73
C ASP A 178 -2.56 12.44 8.01
N ASP A 179 -1.49 13.09 8.48
CA ASP A 179 -1.54 13.93 9.69
C ASP A 179 -2.50 15.11 9.51
N ARG A 180 -2.42 15.82 8.37
CA ARG A 180 -3.32 16.93 8.06
C ARG A 180 -4.80 16.53 8.04
N ILE A 181 -5.11 15.37 7.47
CA ILE A 181 -6.49 14.86 7.41
C ILE A 181 -6.97 14.51 8.82
N ALA A 182 -6.16 13.79 9.60
CA ALA A 182 -6.49 13.42 10.97
C ALA A 182 -6.74 14.66 11.85
N THR A 183 -5.88 15.68 11.76
CA THR A 183 -6.04 16.94 12.49
C THR A 183 -7.27 17.73 12.04
N ALA A 184 -7.62 17.70 10.75
CA ALA A 184 -8.77 18.43 10.21
C ALA A 184 -10.13 17.86 10.65
N LEU A 185 -10.16 16.63 11.16
CA LEU A 185 -11.37 15.90 11.54
C LEU A 185 -11.25 15.39 12.99
N PRO A 186 -11.19 16.30 13.99
CA PRO A 186 -11.17 15.90 15.39
C PRO A 186 -12.43 15.11 15.75
N GLY A 187 -12.27 14.09 16.60
CA GLY A 187 -13.35 13.17 16.97
C GLY A 187 -13.61 12.04 15.95
N PHE A 188 -12.99 12.08 14.77
CA PHE A 188 -13.02 10.96 13.82
C PHE A 188 -11.84 10.02 14.04
N VAL A 189 -12.09 8.72 13.85
CA VAL A 189 -11.05 7.71 13.67
C VAL A 189 -10.64 7.71 12.20
N TYR A 190 -9.37 7.99 11.94
CA TYR A 190 -8.77 7.96 10.61
C TYR A 190 -7.96 6.67 10.40
N THR A 191 -8.20 5.99 9.28
CA THR A 191 -7.29 4.98 8.74
C THR A 191 -7.11 5.10 7.23
N ARG A 192 -5.96 4.59 6.74
CA ARG A 192 -5.66 4.50 5.31
C ARG A 192 -5.08 3.13 4.95
N TYR A 193 -5.70 2.50 3.96
CA TYR A 193 -5.21 1.28 3.34
C TYR A 193 -4.81 1.55 1.89
N VAL A 194 -3.55 1.91 1.68
CA VAL A 194 -3.03 2.34 0.36
C VAL A 194 -3.78 3.59 -0.12
N ASP A 195 -4.66 3.45 -1.12
CA ASP A 195 -5.48 4.50 -1.74
C ASP A 195 -6.86 4.67 -1.08
N ASP A 196 -7.29 3.70 -0.27
CA ASP A 196 -8.55 3.73 0.45
C ASP A 196 -8.39 4.47 1.79
N LEU A 197 -9.07 5.61 1.94
CA LEU A 197 -9.21 6.33 3.20
C LEU A 197 -10.51 5.89 3.88
N THR A 198 -10.45 5.60 5.19
CA THR A 198 -11.64 5.32 5.99
C THR A 198 -11.66 6.26 7.18
N LEU A 199 -12.75 7.01 7.31
CA LEU A 199 -13.01 7.88 8.44
C LEU A 199 -14.32 7.47 9.10
N SER A 200 -14.32 7.41 10.43
CA SER A 200 -15.53 7.07 11.16
C SER A 200 -15.68 7.90 12.41
N VAL A 201 -16.91 8.04 12.88
CA VAL A 201 -17.22 8.81 14.09
C VAL A 201 -18.16 8.02 14.98
N SER A 202 -17.91 8.03 16.27
CA SER A 202 -18.77 7.40 17.27
C SER A 202 -20.11 8.11 17.36
N GLU A 203 -21.09 7.49 17.98
CA GLU A 203 -22.37 8.15 18.18
C GLU A 203 -22.26 9.41 19.05
N THR A 204 -21.47 9.36 20.13
CA THR A 204 -21.26 10.50 21.02
C THR A 204 -20.61 11.67 20.29
N ALA A 205 -19.46 11.43 19.66
CA ALA A 205 -18.75 12.47 18.92
C ALA A 205 -19.58 13.02 17.74
N ALA A 206 -20.39 12.19 17.08
CA ALA A 206 -21.28 12.66 16.02
C ALA A 206 -22.34 13.63 16.56
N ARG A 207 -22.90 13.38 17.74
CA ARG A 207 -23.86 14.30 18.39
C ARG A 207 -23.18 15.63 18.75
N ASP A 208 -21.99 15.57 19.34
CA ASP A 208 -21.23 16.76 19.75
C ASP A 208 -20.85 17.63 18.54
N LEU A 209 -20.56 17.01 17.40
CA LEU A 209 -20.27 17.68 16.14
C LEU A 209 -21.53 18.09 15.34
N GLY A 210 -22.73 17.87 15.87
CA GLY A 210 -23.99 18.18 15.20
C GLY A 210 -24.31 17.29 13.98
N ILE A 211 -23.63 16.16 13.83
CA ILE A 211 -23.80 15.21 12.73
C ILE A 211 -24.91 14.21 13.09
N ARG A 212 -26.08 14.42 12.51
CA ARG A 212 -27.29 13.60 12.74
C ARG A 212 -27.45 12.49 11.70
N THR A 213 -26.92 12.69 10.49
CA THR A 213 -27.14 11.81 9.34
C THR A 213 -25.84 11.38 8.66
N ALA A 214 -25.88 10.24 7.98
CA ALA A 214 -24.77 9.76 7.16
C ALA A 214 -24.38 10.75 6.05
N LYS A 215 -25.36 11.44 5.45
CA LYS A 215 -25.12 12.46 4.41
C LYS A 215 -24.35 13.66 4.95
N GLN A 216 -24.66 14.10 6.18
CA GLN A 216 -23.89 15.15 6.85
C GLN A 216 -22.46 14.69 7.15
N ALA A 217 -22.29 13.46 7.66
CA ALA A 217 -20.96 12.89 7.89
C ALA A 217 -20.13 12.85 6.59
N GLN A 218 -20.75 12.42 5.48
CA GLN A 218 -20.13 12.44 4.15
C GLN A 218 -19.67 13.84 3.77
N ALA A 219 -20.57 14.82 3.84
CA ALA A 219 -20.29 16.19 3.42
C ALA A 219 -19.13 16.79 4.22
N VAL A 220 -19.16 16.67 5.54
CA VAL A 220 -18.09 17.16 6.43
C VAL A 220 -16.76 16.48 6.11
N VAL A 221 -16.75 15.15 5.98
CA VAL A 221 -15.51 14.40 5.74
C VAL A 221 -14.92 14.74 4.36
N VAL A 222 -15.72 14.72 3.30
CA VAL A 222 -15.26 15.03 1.93
C VAL A 222 -14.67 16.44 1.89
N GLU A 223 -15.40 17.42 2.40
CA GLU A 223 -15.01 18.82 2.42
C GLU A 223 -13.68 19.05 3.16
N ARG A 224 -13.52 18.43 4.34
CA ARG A 224 -12.31 18.54 5.16
C ARG A 224 -11.12 17.84 4.53
N VAL A 225 -11.32 16.65 3.96
CA VAL A 225 -10.26 15.90 3.27
C VAL A 225 -9.81 16.64 2.00
N GLU A 226 -10.75 17.14 1.18
CA GLU A 226 -10.39 17.94 -0.01
C GLU A 226 -9.61 19.19 0.37
N ARG A 227 -10.01 19.88 1.45
CA ARG A 227 -9.25 21.03 1.98
C ARG A 227 -7.84 20.61 2.40
N ALA A 228 -7.67 19.49 3.12
CA ALA A 228 -6.38 18.99 3.56
C ALA A 228 -5.47 18.59 2.38
N LEU A 229 -6.06 18.15 1.27
CA LEU A 229 -5.39 17.78 0.03
C LEU A 229 -5.18 18.94 -0.95
N ARG A 230 -5.62 20.17 -0.64
CA ARG A 230 -5.38 21.33 -1.51
C ARG A 230 -3.88 21.51 -1.79
N ARG A 231 -3.53 21.76 -3.05
CA ARG A 231 -2.16 21.93 -3.54
C ARG A 231 -1.25 20.69 -3.33
N SER A 232 -1.83 19.52 -3.10
CA SER A 232 -1.07 18.27 -2.90
C SER A 232 -0.76 17.52 -4.20
N GLY A 233 -1.56 17.73 -5.24
CA GLY A 233 -1.56 16.90 -6.45
C GLY A 233 -2.35 15.59 -6.32
N PHE A 234 -2.91 15.30 -5.13
CA PHE A 234 -3.84 14.19 -4.90
C PHE A 234 -5.28 14.69 -4.93
N MET A 235 -6.18 13.84 -5.43
CA MET A 235 -7.61 14.14 -5.56
C MET A 235 -8.43 12.94 -5.12
N LEU A 236 -9.59 13.21 -4.55
CA LEU A 236 -10.59 12.17 -4.31
C LEU A 236 -11.18 11.69 -5.63
N HIS A 237 -11.55 10.42 -5.68
CA HIS A 237 -12.27 9.85 -6.80
C HIS A 237 -13.78 10.11 -6.62
N PRO A 238 -14.41 10.97 -7.44
CA PRO A 238 -15.78 11.45 -7.20
C PRO A 238 -16.80 10.31 -7.13
N ASP A 239 -16.70 9.33 -8.05
CA ASP A 239 -17.70 8.25 -8.17
C ASP A 239 -17.48 7.08 -7.21
N LYS A 240 -16.44 7.12 -6.38
CA LYS A 240 -16.08 6.02 -5.48
C LYS A 240 -16.21 6.35 -4.00
N THR A 241 -16.60 7.59 -3.67
CA THR A 241 -16.98 7.94 -2.31
C THR A 241 -18.19 7.10 -1.88
N ARG A 242 -18.05 6.38 -0.76
CA ARG A 242 -19.13 5.57 -0.20
C ARG A 242 -19.30 5.91 1.27
N VAL A 243 -20.55 6.05 1.69
CA VAL A 243 -20.89 6.29 3.09
C VAL A 243 -21.93 5.30 3.55
N THR A 244 -21.74 4.83 4.78
CA THR A 244 -22.57 3.82 5.40
C THR A 244 -22.85 4.23 6.84
N ALA A 245 -24.10 4.04 7.30
CA ALA A 245 -24.52 4.21 8.69
C ALA A 245 -24.62 2.85 9.38
N ILE A 246 -24.42 2.80 10.70
CA ILE A 246 -24.36 1.56 11.52
C ILE A 246 -25.56 0.63 11.35
N GLU A 247 -26.73 1.18 11.00
CA GLU A 247 -27.94 0.39 10.71
C GLU A 247 -27.74 -0.61 9.55
N ARG A 248 -26.63 -0.50 8.81
CA ARG A 248 -26.19 -1.43 7.77
C ARG A 248 -24.74 -1.83 8.04
N GLU A 249 -24.46 -3.14 8.15
CA GLU A 249 -23.09 -3.69 8.27
C GLU A 249 -22.11 -2.96 7.33
N HIS A 250 -21.03 -2.41 7.87
CA HIS A 250 -20.02 -1.71 7.08
C HIS A 250 -19.10 -2.70 6.38
N ARG A 251 -18.55 -2.31 5.23
CA ARG A 251 -17.45 -3.06 4.59
C ARG A 251 -16.20 -2.21 4.50
N ILE A 252 -15.17 -2.60 5.25
CA ILE A 252 -13.84 -1.97 5.21
C ILE A 252 -12.87 -3.00 4.66
N THR A 253 -12.17 -2.65 3.58
CA THR A 253 -11.16 -3.49 2.93
C THR A 253 -11.61 -4.95 2.67
N GLY A 254 -12.91 -5.13 2.41
CA GLY A 254 -13.54 -6.43 2.14
C GLY A 254 -14.04 -7.20 3.37
N LEU A 255 -13.77 -6.73 4.59
CA LEU A 255 -14.28 -7.28 5.84
C LEU A 255 -15.57 -6.58 6.27
N ARG A 256 -16.45 -7.31 6.95
CA ARG A 256 -17.67 -6.75 7.55
C ARG A 256 -17.33 -6.20 8.94
N VAL A 257 -17.76 -4.98 9.24
CA VAL A 257 -17.51 -4.32 10.53
C VAL A 257 -18.85 -3.97 11.15
N GLY A 258 -19.11 -4.56 12.32
CA GLY A 258 -20.31 -4.32 13.12
C GLY A 258 -20.03 -3.51 14.37
N ALA A 259 -20.97 -3.57 15.32
CA ALA A 259 -20.83 -2.88 16.60
C ALA A 259 -19.74 -3.51 17.49
N ASP A 260 -19.68 -4.84 17.53
CA ASP A 260 -18.89 -5.62 18.48
C ASP A 260 -17.74 -6.42 17.82
N ARG A 261 -17.88 -6.76 16.53
CA ARG A 261 -16.92 -7.65 15.84
C ARG A 261 -16.66 -7.29 14.39
N VAL A 262 -15.45 -7.63 13.94
CA VAL A 262 -15.07 -7.70 12.52
C VAL A 262 -15.28 -9.13 12.05
N ASP A 263 -16.01 -9.29 10.95
CA ASP A 263 -16.33 -10.60 10.41
C ASP A 263 -16.00 -10.72 8.92
N VAL A 264 -15.69 -11.94 8.50
CA VAL A 264 -15.45 -12.24 7.09
C VAL A 264 -16.79 -12.38 6.35
N PRO A 265 -16.94 -11.88 5.11
CA PRO A 265 -18.17 -12.06 4.34
C PRO A 265 -18.61 -13.52 4.21
N ARG A 266 -19.92 -13.77 4.27
CA ARG A 266 -20.52 -15.12 4.15
C ARG A 266 -20.00 -15.91 2.94
N ARG A 267 -19.78 -15.24 1.80
CA ARG A 267 -19.23 -15.86 0.57
C ARG A 267 -17.86 -16.50 0.81
N VAL A 268 -16.97 -15.83 1.54
CA VAL A 268 -15.63 -16.34 1.84
C VAL A 268 -15.72 -17.51 2.81
N LYS A 269 -16.54 -17.41 3.86
CA LYS A 269 -16.80 -18.52 4.79
C LYS A 269 -17.30 -19.77 4.06
N ARG A 270 -18.27 -19.60 3.15
CA ARG A 270 -18.77 -20.70 2.30
C ARG A 270 -17.68 -21.30 1.40
N LYS A 271 -16.82 -20.47 0.79
CA LYS A 271 -15.69 -20.95 -0.03
C LYS A 271 -14.70 -21.77 0.80
N ALA A 272 -14.33 -21.27 1.99
CA ALA A 272 -13.44 -21.97 2.91
C ALA A 272 -14.05 -23.29 3.42
N ALA A 273 -15.32 -23.28 3.84
CA ALA A 273 -16.03 -24.49 4.26
C ALA A 273 -16.15 -25.51 3.12
N SER A 274 -16.37 -25.05 1.88
CA SER A 274 -16.38 -25.92 0.71
C SER A 274 -15.01 -26.53 0.44
N LEU A 275 -13.93 -25.76 0.59
CA LEU A 275 -12.57 -26.26 0.42
C LEU A 275 -12.22 -27.29 1.50
N ALA A 276 -12.57 -27.02 2.76
CA ALA A 276 -12.33 -27.92 3.87
C ALA A 276 -13.08 -29.26 3.70
N ARG A 277 -14.32 -29.21 3.18
CA ARG A 277 -15.07 -30.42 2.84
C ARG A 277 -14.41 -31.23 1.72
N ASP A 278 -13.97 -30.56 0.65
CA ASP A 278 -13.25 -31.24 -0.44
C ASP A 278 -11.96 -31.88 0.08
N LEU A 279 -11.17 -31.16 0.89
CA LEU A 279 -9.93 -31.68 1.48
C LEU A 279 -10.16 -32.93 2.33
N ARG A 280 -11.23 -32.94 3.15
CA ARG A 280 -11.58 -34.12 3.96
C ARG A 280 -12.04 -35.30 3.12
N LYS A 281 -12.72 -35.06 1.99
CA LYS A 281 -13.28 -36.11 1.14
C LYS A 281 -12.28 -36.68 0.13
N LEU A 282 -11.46 -35.82 -0.46
CA LEU A 282 -10.61 -36.13 -1.61
C LEU A 282 -9.11 -36.10 -1.27
N GLY A 283 -8.72 -35.60 -0.10
CA GLY A 283 -7.32 -35.32 0.22
C GLY A 283 -6.77 -34.09 -0.51
N LEU A 284 -5.51 -33.74 -0.20
CA LEU A 284 -4.88 -32.50 -0.66
C LEU A 284 -4.69 -32.47 -2.19
N VAL A 285 -4.13 -33.53 -2.76
CA VAL A 285 -3.73 -33.59 -4.17
C VAL A 285 -4.95 -33.49 -5.10
N ASP A 286 -6.00 -34.26 -4.86
CA ASP A 286 -7.18 -34.26 -5.71
C ASP A 286 -8.05 -33.02 -5.51
N THR A 287 -8.07 -32.45 -4.30
CA THR A 287 -8.68 -31.14 -4.08
C THR A 287 -7.94 -30.05 -4.85
N ALA A 288 -6.60 -30.07 -4.83
CA ALA A 288 -5.78 -29.15 -5.61
C ALA A 288 -6.04 -29.34 -7.11
N ARG A 289 -6.08 -30.56 -7.64
CA ARG A 289 -6.44 -30.81 -9.05
C ARG A 289 -7.83 -30.28 -9.40
N ARG A 290 -8.83 -30.53 -8.55
CA ARG A 290 -10.21 -30.07 -8.78
C ARG A 290 -10.36 -28.54 -8.71
N ARG A 291 -9.63 -27.88 -7.80
CA ARG A 291 -9.77 -26.43 -7.52
C ARG A 291 -8.79 -25.56 -8.29
N ILE A 292 -7.53 -26.01 -8.39
CA ILE A 292 -6.42 -25.33 -9.06
C ILE A 292 -6.30 -25.81 -10.50
N GLY A 293 -6.59 -27.08 -10.80
CA GLY A 293 -6.57 -27.58 -12.18
C GLY A 293 -7.55 -26.85 -13.09
N ALA A 294 -8.71 -26.41 -12.59
CA ALA A 294 -9.62 -25.54 -13.33
C ALA A 294 -9.06 -24.12 -13.60
N GLU A 295 -8.25 -23.57 -12.68
CA GLU A 295 -7.58 -22.27 -12.84
C GLU A 295 -6.33 -22.36 -13.73
N ILE A 296 -5.59 -23.48 -13.66
CA ILE A 296 -4.47 -23.76 -14.56
C ILE A 296 -5.00 -24.00 -15.97
N HIS A 297 -5.99 -24.87 -16.20
CA HIS A 297 -6.52 -25.13 -17.56
C HIS A 297 -7.07 -23.84 -18.21
N ALA A 298 -7.76 -22.99 -17.45
CA ALA A 298 -8.22 -21.68 -17.94
C ALA A 298 -7.06 -20.69 -18.23
N ALA A 299 -5.90 -20.85 -17.60
CA ALA A 299 -4.71 -20.02 -17.81
C ALA A 299 -3.75 -20.60 -18.88
N THR A 300 -3.66 -21.92 -19.05
CA THR A 300 -2.82 -22.60 -20.06
C THR A 300 -3.48 -22.71 -21.43
N GLN A 301 -4.82 -22.61 -21.55
CA GLN A 301 -5.46 -22.45 -22.86
C GLN A 301 -5.14 -21.12 -23.56
N ALA A 302 -4.41 -20.19 -22.90
CA ALA A 302 -4.05 -18.92 -23.49
C ALA A 302 -2.73 -18.90 -24.28
N ARG A 303 -1.83 -19.90 -24.17
CA ARG A 303 -0.67 -20.09 -25.09
C ARG A 303 -0.10 -21.52 -25.00
N PRO A 304 0.04 -22.25 -26.14
CA PRO A 304 0.97 -23.37 -26.18
C PRO A 304 2.39 -22.85 -25.97
N TRP A 305 3.18 -23.57 -25.18
CA TRP A 305 4.62 -23.35 -25.10
C TRP A 305 5.25 -23.84 -26.42
N VAL A 306 5.38 -22.93 -27.37
CA VAL A 306 6.37 -22.96 -28.46
C VAL A 306 6.94 -21.55 -28.56
#